data_AF-A0A1I2AEK3-F1
#
_entry.id   AF-A0A1I2AEK3-F1
#
_cell.length_a   1.000
_cell.length_b   1.000
_cell.length_c   1.000
_cell.angle_alpha   90.00
_cell.angle_beta   90.00
_cell.angle_gamma   90.00
#
_symmetry.space_group_name_H-M   'P 1'
#
loop_
_entity.id
_entity.type
_entity.pdbx_description
1 polymer ?
#
loop_
_entity_poly.entity_id
_entity_poly.type
_entity_poly.pdbx_seq_one_letter_code
_entity_poly.pdbx_strand_id
1 'polypeptide(L)'
;MTVKSDMEKAIAAAQSALGTYAQFASSTDDPAAKQMFQQMQQDMQRHVTMLTNRLNYINAHNKLNQQSQATQQATQQNQQNVLTNKK
;
A
#
# COMPACT_ATOMS: atom_id res chain seq x y z
N MET A 1 -2.26 -5.56 -12.76
CA MET A 1 -1.84 -4.60 -11.71
C MET A 1 -2.35 -5.12 -10.38
N THR A 2 -1.51 -5.15 -9.36
CA THR A 2 -1.95 -5.49 -8.00
C THR A 2 -1.86 -4.23 -7.16
N VAL A 3 -2.72 -4.11 -6.14
CA VAL A 3 -2.70 -2.97 -5.20
C VAL A 3 -1.30 -2.74 -4.63
N LYS A 4 -0.49 -3.81 -4.46
CA LYS A 4 0.91 -3.72 -4.05
C LYS A 4 1.78 -2.99 -5.08
N SER A 5 1.78 -3.46 -6.34
CA SER A 5 2.60 -2.83 -7.39
C SER A 5 2.21 -1.38 -7.64
N ASP A 6 0.93 -1.05 -7.45
CA ASP A 6 0.43 0.31 -7.63
C ASP A 6 0.85 1.21 -6.45
N MET A 7 0.90 0.68 -5.22
CA MET A 7 1.47 1.39 -4.07
C MET A 7 2.97 1.67 -4.23
N GLU A 8 3.75 0.70 -4.70
CA GLU A 8 5.19 0.88 -4.93
C GLU A 8 5.45 1.99 -5.97
N LYS A 9 4.68 2.01 -7.06
CA LYS A 9 4.73 3.09 -8.06
C LYS A 9 4.35 4.45 -7.47
N ALA A 10 3.30 4.50 -6.65
CA ALA A 10 2.86 5.74 -6.00
C ALA A 10 3.92 6.28 -5.03
N ILE A 11 4.60 5.41 -4.28
CA ILE A 11 5.72 5.79 -3.40
C ILE A 11 6.86 6.39 -4.22
N ALA A 12 7.26 5.74 -5.31
CA ALA A 12 8.33 6.24 -6.17
C ALA A 12 7.99 7.60 -6.79
N ALA A 13 6.74 7.78 -7.25
CA ALA A 13 6.28 9.06 -7.78
C ALA A 13 6.30 10.17 -6.71
N ALA A 14 5.85 9.88 -5.49
CA ALA A 14 5.89 10.83 -4.38
C ALA A 14 7.33 11.19 -3.97
N GLN A 15 8.25 10.23 -3.96
CA GLN A 15 9.68 10.48 -3.70
C GLN A 15 10.32 11.34 -4.80
N SER A 16 9.96 11.10 -6.07
CA SER A 16 10.43 11.94 -7.17
C SER A 16 9.93 13.38 -7.03
N ALA A 17 8.64 13.57 -6.73
CA ALA A 17 8.06 14.90 -6.52
C ALA A 17 8.67 15.61 -5.31
N LEU A 18 8.92 14.88 -4.21
CA LEU A 18 9.62 15.37 -3.03
C LEU A 18 10.98 15.99 -3.39
N GLY A 19 11.79 15.26 -4.16
CA GLY A 19 13.10 15.74 -4.62
C GLY A 19 12.99 16.96 -5.54
N THR A 20 12.04 16.94 -6.47
CA THR A 20 11.78 18.07 -7.38
C THR A 20 11.40 19.35 -6.60
N TYR A 21 10.50 19.26 -5.62
CA TYR A 21 10.11 20.43 -4.82
C TYR A 21 11.23 20.93 -3.92
N ALA A 22 12.06 20.03 -3.37
CA ALA A 22 13.26 20.43 -2.64
C ALA A 22 14.23 21.22 -3.54
N GLN A 23 14.44 20.76 -4.78
CA GLN A 23 15.28 21.46 -5.75
C GLN A 23 14.69 22.82 -6.15
N PHE A 24 13.37 22.91 -6.34
CA PHE A 24 12.72 24.19 -6.66
C PHE A 24 12.84 25.18 -5.51
N ALA A 25 12.62 24.73 -4.27
CA ALA A 25 12.81 25.55 -3.08
C ALA A 25 14.25 26.05 -2.95
N SER A 26 15.26 25.24 -3.30
CA SER A 26 16.67 25.67 -3.24
C SER A 26 17.10 26.58 -4.38
N SER A 27 16.43 26.50 -5.54
CA SER A 27 16.84 27.20 -6.77
C SER A 27 16.09 28.50 -7.01
N THR A 28 15.01 28.78 -6.27
CA THR A 28 14.22 29.99 -6.44
C THR A 28 14.69 31.12 -5.51
N ASP A 29 14.71 32.32 -6.04
CA ASP A 29 14.99 33.57 -5.31
C ASP A 29 13.71 34.23 -4.78
N ASP A 30 12.52 33.82 -5.24
CA ASP A 30 11.24 34.33 -4.75
C ASP A 30 10.92 33.72 -3.37
N PRO A 31 10.84 34.53 -2.29
CA PRO A 31 10.53 34.03 -0.96
C PRO A 31 9.16 33.32 -0.85
N ALA A 32 8.16 33.80 -1.58
CA ALA A 32 6.82 33.21 -1.57
C ALA A 32 6.83 31.83 -2.25
N ALA A 33 7.48 31.72 -3.41
CA ALA A 33 7.66 30.44 -4.10
C ALA A 33 8.49 29.45 -3.27
N LYS A 34 9.56 29.91 -2.61
CA LYS A 34 10.38 29.07 -1.71
C LYS A 34 9.53 28.46 -0.60
N GLN A 35 8.71 29.25 0.09
CA GLN A 35 7.83 28.76 1.14
C GLN A 35 6.80 27.76 0.58
N MET A 36 6.20 28.06 -0.58
CA MET A 36 5.26 27.15 -1.25
C MET A 36 5.91 25.80 -1.56
N PHE A 37 7.09 25.76 -2.18
CA PHE A 37 7.78 24.52 -2.49
C PHE A 37 8.22 23.74 -1.25
N GLN A 38 8.61 24.42 -0.17
CA GLN A 38 8.90 23.76 1.11
C GLN A 38 7.65 23.09 1.71
N GLN A 39 6.48 23.72 1.62
CA GLN A 39 5.21 23.11 2.04
C GLN A 39 4.88 21.89 1.17
N MET A 40 5.00 22.00 -0.15
CA MET A 40 4.77 20.88 -1.06
C MET A 40 5.74 19.71 -0.80
N GLN A 41 7.01 20.00 -0.49
CA GLN A 41 7.98 19.00 -0.07
C GLN A 41 7.50 18.27 1.21
N GLN A 42 7.07 19.00 2.23
CA GLN A 42 6.53 18.38 3.46
C GLN A 42 5.30 17.51 3.16
N ASP A 43 4.43 17.93 2.26
CA ASP A 43 3.26 17.15 1.84
C ASP A 43 3.65 15.83 1.17
N MET A 44 4.63 15.86 0.27
CA MET A 44 5.12 14.63 -0.36
C MET A 44 5.79 13.70 0.66
N GLN A 45 6.50 14.24 1.66
CA GLN A 45 7.05 13.42 2.73
C GLN A 45 5.93 12.72 3.52
N ARG A 46 4.82 13.41 3.79
CA ARG A 46 3.63 12.80 4.41
C ARG A 46 3.04 11.70 3.54
N HIS A 47 2.93 11.93 2.23
CA HIS A 47 2.45 10.89 1.29
C HIS A 47 3.34 9.65 1.28
N VAL A 48 4.67 9.81 1.20
CA VAL A 48 5.62 8.69 1.25
C VAL A 48 5.41 7.86 2.52
N THR A 49 5.29 8.51 3.68
CA THR A 49 5.05 7.82 4.95
C THR A 49 3.73 7.05 4.95
N MET A 50 2.63 7.69 4.54
CA MET A 50 1.30 7.07 4.51
C MET A 50 1.25 5.85 3.56
N LEU A 51 1.78 6.01 2.35
CA LEU A 51 1.80 4.96 1.34
C LEU A 51 2.71 3.79 1.75
N THR A 52 3.87 4.09 2.34
CA THR A 52 4.79 3.08 2.87
C THR A 52 4.14 2.28 4.00
N ASN A 53 3.46 2.96 4.93
CA ASN A 53 2.72 2.29 6.01
C ASN A 53 1.62 1.37 5.46
N ARG A 54 0.90 1.82 4.42
CA ARG A 54 -0.12 1.00 3.76
C ARG A 54 0.48 -0.21 3.05
N LEU A 55 1.59 -0.02 2.34
CA LEU A 55 2.32 -1.11 1.69
C LEU A 55 2.80 -2.14 2.72
N ASN A 56 3.34 -1.69 3.85
CA ASN A 56 3.76 -2.55 4.95
C ASN A 56 2.58 -3.34 5.51
N TYR A 57 1.43 -2.70 5.72
CA TYR A 57 0.20 -3.38 6.14
C TYR A 57 -0.20 -4.48 5.14
N ILE A 58 -0.22 -4.18 3.84
CA ILE A 58 -0.55 -5.14 2.77
C ILE A 58 0.43 -6.32 2.75
N ASN A 59 1.73 -6.05 2.94
CA ASN A 59 2.75 -7.10 3.00
C ASN A 59 2.56 -8.00 4.23
N ALA A 60 2.28 -7.43 5.40
CA ALA A 60 2.05 -8.17 6.64
C ALA A 60 0.71 -8.96 6.62
N HIS A 61 -0.34 -8.38 6.05
CA HIS A 61 -1.70 -8.93 6.04
C HIS A 61 -2.03 -9.71 4.77
N ASN A 62 -1.10 -9.87 3.82
CA ASN A 62 -1.27 -10.82 2.71
C ASN A 62 -1.39 -12.29 3.18
N LYS A 63 -1.13 -12.58 4.46
CA LYS A 63 -1.50 -13.85 5.09
C LYS A 63 -3.01 -14.05 5.26
N LEU A 64 -3.86 -13.00 5.21
CA LEU A 64 -5.32 -13.14 5.27
C LEU A 64 -5.93 -13.82 4.04
N ASN A 65 -5.23 -13.81 2.89
CA ASN A 65 -5.61 -14.66 1.74
C ASN A 65 -5.37 -16.17 2.02
N GLN A 66 -4.55 -16.53 3.03
CA GLN A 66 -4.36 -17.93 3.42
C GLN A 66 -5.48 -18.42 4.34
N GLN A 67 -6.13 -17.53 5.10
CA GLN A 67 -7.20 -17.93 6.02
C GLN A 67 -8.55 -18.12 5.33
N SER A 68 -8.75 -17.54 4.14
CA SER A 68 -9.95 -17.77 3.30
C SER A 68 -9.93 -19.10 2.54
N GLN A 69 -8.77 -19.77 2.45
CA GLN A 69 -8.63 -21.10 1.83
C GLN A 69 -8.78 -22.25 2.84
N ALA A 70 -8.47 -22.03 4.12
CA ALA A 70 -8.61 -23.05 5.16
C ALA A 70 -10.07 -23.40 5.47
N THR A 71 -11.01 -22.47 5.27
CA THR A 71 -12.45 -22.69 5.55
C THR A 71 -13.22 -23.36 4.40
N GLN A 72 -12.64 -23.49 3.20
CA GLN A 72 -13.27 -24.16 2.05
C GLN A 72 -12.96 -25.66 1.96
N GLN A 73 -11.95 -26.16 2.69
CA GLN A 73 -11.65 -27.60 2.74
C GLN A 73 -12.45 -28.36 3.81
N ALA A 74 -12.89 -27.69 4.88
CA ALA A 74 -13.64 -28.32 5.97
C ALA A 74 -15.11 -28.65 5.63
N THR A 75 -15.69 -28.03 4.59
CA THR A 75 -17.10 -28.23 4.18
C THR A 75 -17.32 -29.37 3.17
N GLN A 76 -16.27 -29.90 2.54
CA GLN A 76 -16.38 -31.08 1.65
C GLN A 76 -16.27 -32.41 2.39
N GLN A 77 -15.49 -32.50 3.48
CA GLN A 77 -15.35 -33.76 4.23
C GLN A 77 -16.61 -34.14 5.02
N ASN A 78 -17.43 -33.17 5.43
CA ASN A 78 -18.65 -33.45 6.21
C ASN A 78 -19.85 -33.92 5.37
N GLN A 79 -19.80 -33.86 4.03
CA GLN A 79 -20.86 -34.39 3.16
C GLN A 79 -20.65 -35.85 2.79
N GLN A 80 -19.44 -36.40 2.96
CA GLN A 80 -19.17 -37.80 2.62
C GLN A 80 -19.59 -38.77 3.75
N ASN A 81 -19.51 -38.33 5.01
CA ASN A 81 -19.90 -39.16 6.17
C ASN A 81 -21.42 -39.35 6.34
N VAL A 82 -22.25 -38.52 5.71
CA VAL A 82 -23.72 -38.62 5.81
C VAL A 82 -24.28 -39.69 4.86
N LEU A 83 -23.57 -40.01 3.77
CA LEU A 83 -23.99 -41.01 2.77
C LEU A 83 -23.59 -42.44 3.13
N THR A 84 -22.61 -42.63 4.02
CA THR A 84 -22.11 -43.96 4.40
C THR A 84 -22.88 -44.60 5.56
N ASN A 85 -23.58 -43.81 6.39
CA ASN A 85 -24.35 -44.29 7.56
C ASN A 85 -25.83 -44.64 7.26
N LYS A 86 -26.22 -44.78 5.98
CA LYS A 86 -27.62 -45.08 5.57
C LYS A 86 -27.82 -46.51 5.02
N LYS A 87 -26.99 -47.47 5.40
CA LYS A 87 -27.20 -48.90 5.12
C LYS A 87 -27.48 -49.67 6.40
#